data_AF-A0A7X8M560-F1
#
_entry.id   AF-A0A7X8M560-F1
#
_cell.length_a   1.000
_cell.length_b   1.000
_cell.length_c   1.000
_cell.angle_alpha   90.00
_cell.angle_beta   90.00
_cell.angle_gamma   90.00
#
_symmetry.space_group_name_H-M   'P 1'
#
loop_
_entity.id
_entity.type
_entity.pdbx_description
1 polymer ?
#
loop_
_entity_poly.entity_id
_entity_poly.type
_entity_poly.pdbx_seq_one_letter_code
_entity_poly.pdbx_strand_id
1 'polypeptide(L)'
;MGYGNRVRIFLLISVLMLTATLLHGCSIAKLLGRQESPVLRLEYGSFPPEVYEQIPLFSVTKFIYEIPTRYDFDLIYEKGLSDKKDAANMDYQVMQTYYRKALIMHIAKKLDLEKYDDELANSGLDFISHPGDSYLGAKYYLGTRYVMVINICHIEQLDETDLELIRRTLQAGNTGVTDEVAEMVARTWPEVIKYRADEEVTYYEMLNKTPLYKFPNNALVIGIGTVREYDSRGNVVDWDKEKEKDAYLEDFCTRMEKELNEKMEDVPVKVFKFTV
;
A
#
# COMPACT_ATOMS: atom_id res chain seq x y z
N MET A 1 45.32 -38.17 -25.36
CA MET A 1 44.28 -38.90 -24.60
C MET A 1 44.04 -38.16 -23.30
N GLY A 2 42.82 -37.68 -23.01
CA GLY A 2 42.58 -37.00 -21.72
C GLY A 2 41.31 -36.15 -21.57
N TYR A 3 40.58 -35.84 -22.64
CA TYR A 3 39.39 -34.96 -22.54
C TYR A 3 38.04 -35.68 -22.67
N GLY A 4 38.00 -36.91 -23.18
CA GLY A 4 36.75 -37.68 -23.34
C GLY A 4 36.20 -38.35 -22.06
N ASN A 5 37.06 -38.61 -21.06
CA ASN A 5 36.64 -39.28 -19.82
C ASN A 5 36.05 -38.34 -18.78
N ARG A 6 36.39 -37.05 -18.80
CA ARG A 6 35.86 -36.08 -17.81
C ARG A 6 34.41 -35.70 -18.07
N VAL A 7 34.01 -35.59 -19.34
CA VAL A 7 32.63 -35.27 -19.71
C VAL A 7 31.67 -36.43 -19.43
N ARG A 8 32.12 -37.69 -19.60
CA ARG A 8 31.32 -38.88 -19.26
C ARG A 8 31.12 -39.06 -17.75
N ILE A 9 32.11 -38.73 -16.93
CA ILE A 9 31.97 -38.78 -15.46
C ILE A 9 31.03 -37.68 -14.96
N PHE A 10 31.10 -36.47 -15.51
CA PHE A 10 30.18 -35.39 -15.15
C PHE A 10 28.73 -35.71 -15.52
N LEU A 11 28.48 -36.24 -16.72
CA LEU A 11 27.14 -36.66 -17.13
C LEU A 11 26.60 -37.83 -16.29
N LEU A 12 27.45 -38.80 -15.90
CA LEU A 12 27.02 -39.88 -15.02
C LEU A 12 26.65 -39.37 -13.61
N ILE A 13 27.41 -38.42 -13.06
CA ILE A 13 27.12 -37.82 -11.74
C ILE A 13 25.84 -36.99 -11.80
N SER A 14 25.62 -36.21 -12.86
CA SER A 14 24.39 -35.43 -13.04
C SER A 14 23.15 -36.32 -13.18
N VAL A 15 23.24 -37.46 -13.89
CA VAL A 15 22.12 -38.41 -14.03
C VAL A 15 21.87 -39.20 -12.74
N LEU A 16 22.92 -39.55 -11.98
CA LEU A 16 22.78 -40.16 -10.64
C LEU A 16 22.17 -39.21 -9.62
N MET A 17 22.52 -37.92 -9.67
CA MET A 17 21.91 -36.90 -8.81
C MET A 17 20.44 -36.66 -9.17
N LEU A 18 20.08 -36.59 -10.47
CA LEU A 18 18.69 -36.42 -10.89
C LEU A 18 17.81 -37.61 -10.50
N THR A 19 18.34 -38.85 -10.60
CA THR A 19 17.59 -40.06 -10.25
C THR A 19 17.47 -40.27 -8.73
N ALA A 20 18.46 -39.85 -7.94
CA ALA A 20 18.34 -39.86 -6.47
C ALA A 20 17.32 -38.81 -5.96
N THR A 21 17.24 -37.65 -6.62
CA THR A 21 16.31 -36.56 -6.24
C THR A 21 14.84 -36.89 -6.56
N LEU A 22 14.60 -37.74 -7.58
CA LEU A 22 13.25 -38.17 -7.97
C LEU A 22 12.73 -39.40 -7.20
N LEU A 23 13.61 -40.21 -6.58
CA LEU A 23 13.21 -41.44 -5.88
C LEU A 23 13.13 -41.33 -4.36
N HIS A 24 13.78 -40.34 -3.74
CA HIS A 24 13.69 -40.11 -2.30
C HIS A 24 13.63 -38.60 -2.06
N GLY A 25 12.44 -38.06 -1.79
CA GLY A 25 12.15 -36.64 -1.57
C GLY A 25 12.94 -36.01 -0.42
N CYS A 26 14.23 -35.79 -0.64
CA CYS A 26 15.17 -35.23 0.32
C CYS A 26 15.56 -33.84 -0.18
N SER A 27 15.07 -32.82 0.52
CA SER A 27 15.40 -31.42 0.27
C SER A 27 16.92 -31.20 0.28
N ILE A 28 17.43 -30.57 -0.78
CA ILE A 28 18.83 -30.16 -0.99
C ILE A 28 19.39 -29.35 0.20
N ALA A 29 18.52 -28.78 1.04
CA ALA A 29 18.89 -28.09 2.27
C ALA A 29 19.68 -28.96 3.27
N LYS A 30 19.45 -30.29 3.33
CA LYS A 30 20.14 -31.18 4.29
C LYS A 30 21.57 -31.57 3.91
N LEU A 31 21.95 -31.44 2.64
CA LEU A 31 23.25 -31.92 2.13
C LEU A 31 24.36 -30.84 2.15
N LEU A 32 24.00 -29.57 2.32
CA LEU A 32 24.93 -28.45 2.16
C LEU A 32 25.36 -27.77 3.47
N GLY A 33 25.10 -28.36 4.64
CA GLY A 33 25.69 -27.91 5.91
C GLY A 33 25.58 -26.41 6.19
N ARG A 34 24.60 -25.74 5.56
CA ARG A 34 24.29 -24.35 5.86
C ARG A 34 23.50 -24.41 7.15
N GLN A 35 24.03 -23.76 8.19
CA GLN A 35 23.19 -23.23 9.26
C GLN A 35 21.94 -22.68 8.59
N GLU A 36 20.78 -23.22 8.98
CA GLU A 36 19.52 -22.54 8.74
C GLU A 36 19.75 -21.11 9.23
N SER A 37 19.85 -20.18 8.29
CA SER A 37 19.69 -18.77 8.63
C SER A 37 18.37 -18.75 9.40
N PRO A 38 18.34 -18.18 10.63
CA PRO A 38 17.13 -18.24 11.41
C PRO A 38 16.04 -17.67 10.51
N VAL A 39 15.10 -18.53 10.12
CA VAL A 39 13.82 -18.06 9.65
C VAL A 39 13.39 -17.19 10.82
N LEU A 40 13.50 -15.87 10.64
CA LEU A 40 12.92 -14.90 11.55
C LEU A 40 11.49 -15.40 11.71
N ARG A 41 11.20 -16.03 12.85
CA ARG A 41 9.82 -16.22 13.26
C ARG A 41 9.32 -14.80 13.32
N LEU A 42 8.57 -14.40 12.30
CA LEU A 42 7.61 -13.34 12.46
C LEU A 42 6.82 -13.81 13.68
N GLU A 43 7.04 -13.17 14.82
CA GLU A 43 6.16 -13.34 15.96
C GLU A 43 4.81 -12.80 15.46
N TYR A 44 4.02 -13.70 14.87
CA TYR A 44 2.62 -13.42 14.58
C TYR A 44 2.02 -12.96 15.90
N GLY A 45 1.31 -11.84 15.87
CA GLY A 45 0.62 -11.31 17.04
C GLY A 45 -0.62 -12.15 17.40
N SER A 46 -1.67 -11.53 17.93
CA SER A 46 -2.81 -12.29 18.48
C SER A 46 -3.76 -12.91 17.44
N PHE A 47 -3.73 -12.46 16.19
CA PHE A 47 -4.56 -13.01 15.11
C PHE A 47 -4.04 -14.36 14.55
N PRO A 48 -4.88 -15.12 13.83
CA PRO A 48 -4.42 -16.30 13.08
C PRO A 48 -3.32 -15.97 12.04
N PRO A 49 -2.31 -16.82 11.82
CA PRO A 49 -1.20 -16.57 10.89
C PRO A 49 -1.63 -16.16 9.47
N GLU A 50 -2.69 -16.77 8.96
CA GLU A 50 -3.26 -16.51 7.64
C GLU A 50 -3.74 -15.07 7.46
N VAL A 51 -4.09 -14.37 8.54
CA VAL A 51 -4.49 -12.96 8.51
C VAL A 51 -3.31 -12.08 8.12
N TYR A 52 -2.14 -12.30 8.71
CA TYR A 52 -0.93 -11.54 8.39
C TYR A 52 -0.40 -11.84 6.99
N GLU A 53 -0.65 -13.04 6.47
CA GLU A 53 -0.27 -13.42 5.11
C GLU A 53 -1.17 -12.78 4.05
N GLN A 54 -2.46 -12.59 4.37
CA GLN A 54 -3.46 -12.05 3.45
C GLN A 54 -3.63 -10.53 3.56
N ILE A 55 -3.22 -9.91 4.66
CA ILE A 55 -3.25 -8.46 4.85
C ILE A 55 -1.85 -7.89 4.60
N PRO A 56 -1.57 -7.43 3.36
CA PRO A 56 -0.27 -6.86 3.04
C PRO A 56 -0.06 -5.55 3.80
N LEU A 57 0.92 -5.54 4.70
CA LEU A 57 1.32 -4.34 5.42
C LEU A 57 2.06 -3.41 4.45
N PHE A 58 1.36 -2.39 3.96
CA PHE A 58 1.92 -1.42 3.03
C PHE A 58 2.56 -0.26 3.78
N SER A 59 3.85 -0.02 3.53
CA SER A 59 4.49 1.23 3.94
C SER A 59 4.41 2.27 2.81
N VAL A 60 3.58 3.29 3.01
CA VAL A 60 3.50 4.50 2.17
C VAL A 60 4.81 5.30 2.15
N THR A 61 5.69 5.08 3.14
CA THR A 61 6.88 5.89 3.41
C THR A 61 8.03 5.73 2.40
N LYS A 62 7.86 4.91 1.35
CA LYS A 62 8.91 4.74 0.32
C LYS A 62 8.90 5.82 -0.76
N PHE A 63 7.82 6.61 -0.86
CA PHE A 63 7.70 7.66 -1.87
C PHE A 63 7.02 8.94 -1.36
N ILE A 64 6.12 8.84 -0.38
CA ILE A 64 5.39 9.98 0.15
C ILE A 64 5.38 9.87 1.68
N TYR A 65 5.90 10.89 2.35
CA TYR A 65 5.82 11.05 3.80
C TYR A 65 4.70 12.01 4.13
N GLU A 66 3.72 11.52 4.88
CA GLU A 66 2.81 12.40 5.60
C GLU A 66 3.56 12.95 6.82
N ILE A 67 3.71 14.26 6.94
CA ILE A 67 4.36 14.92 8.07
C ILE A 67 3.28 15.71 8.83
N PRO A 68 3.16 15.55 10.15
CA PRO A 68 3.93 14.61 10.98
C PRO A 68 3.54 13.15 10.69
N THR A 69 4.53 12.26 10.54
CA THR A 69 4.31 10.81 10.32
C THR A 69 3.83 10.09 11.59
N ARG A 70 3.24 10.82 12.54
CA ARG A 70 3.18 10.41 13.94
C ARG A 70 1.86 9.72 14.21
N TYR A 71 1.98 8.48 14.63
CA TYR A 71 0.97 7.81 15.42
C TYR A 71 0.81 8.54 16.76
N ASP A 72 -0.41 8.58 17.29
CA ASP A 72 -0.61 8.93 18.69
C ASP A 72 -0.28 7.71 19.56
N PHE A 73 1.02 7.50 19.82
CA PHE A 73 1.49 6.32 20.54
C PHE A 73 1.00 6.28 22.00
N ASP A 74 0.72 7.44 22.60
CA ASP A 74 0.12 7.51 23.92
C ASP A 74 -1.30 6.94 23.87
N LEU A 75 -2.14 7.38 22.93
CA LEU A 75 -3.50 6.87 22.77
C LEU A 75 -3.54 5.38 22.34
N ILE A 76 -2.61 4.96 21.46
CA ILE A 76 -2.44 3.55 21.08
C ILE A 76 -2.17 2.69 22.31
N TYR A 77 -1.26 3.13 23.19
CA TYR A 77 -0.92 2.41 24.40
C TYR A 77 -2.07 2.41 25.42
N GLU A 78 -2.71 3.56 25.64
CA GLU A 78 -3.86 3.71 26.55
C GLU A 78 -5.03 2.80 26.18
N LYS A 79 -5.30 2.62 24.88
CA LYS A 79 -6.34 1.72 24.37
C LYS A 79 -5.91 0.26 24.28
N GLY A 80 -4.70 -0.08 24.73
CA GLY A 80 -4.17 -1.44 24.68
C GLY A 80 -3.98 -1.98 23.26
N LEU A 81 -3.80 -1.10 22.28
CA LEU A 81 -3.54 -1.47 20.89
C LEU A 81 -2.06 -1.80 20.65
N SER A 82 -1.17 -1.37 21.55
CA SER A 82 0.24 -1.77 21.60
C SER A 82 0.67 -2.05 23.04
N ASP A 83 1.66 -2.92 23.19
CA ASP A 83 2.32 -3.23 24.46
C ASP A 83 3.43 -2.21 24.80
N LYS A 84 3.78 -1.33 23.84
CA LYS A 84 4.85 -0.33 23.97
C LYS A 84 4.30 1.08 23.77
N LYS A 85 4.83 2.04 24.53
CA LYS A 85 4.44 3.46 24.51
C LYS A 85 4.99 4.26 23.33
N ASP A 86 5.96 3.71 22.60
CA ASP A 86 6.71 4.41 21.55
C ASP A 86 6.72 3.63 20.23
N ALA A 87 5.90 2.59 20.12
CA ALA A 87 5.83 1.76 18.93
C ALA A 87 4.45 1.14 18.75
N ALA A 88 4.01 1.03 17.49
CA ALA A 88 2.85 0.22 17.12
C ALA A 88 3.28 -1.23 16.86
N ASN A 89 2.57 -2.19 17.46
CA ASN A 89 2.83 -3.62 17.25
C ASN A 89 2.21 -4.14 15.93
N MET A 90 2.43 -5.41 15.65
CA MET A 90 1.93 -6.06 14.43
C MET A 90 0.40 -6.06 14.36
N ASP A 91 -0.29 -6.31 15.48
CA ASP A 91 -1.76 -6.37 15.53
C ASP A 91 -2.37 -5.02 15.15
N TYR A 92 -1.86 -3.93 15.71
CA TYR A 92 -2.27 -2.59 15.36
C TYR A 92 -2.10 -2.32 13.86
N GLN A 93 -0.94 -2.66 13.29
CA GLN A 93 -0.66 -2.44 11.86
C GLN A 93 -1.61 -3.24 10.96
N VAL A 94 -1.96 -4.46 11.35
CA VAL A 94 -2.94 -5.30 10.63
C VAL A 94 -4.34 -4.70 10.75
N MET A 95 -4.79 -4.32 11.95
CA MET A 95 -6.08 -3.66 12.17
C MET A 95 -6.19 -2.37 11.36
N GLN A 96 -5.14 -1.56 11.37
CA GLN A 96 -5.07 -0.32 10.61
C GLN A 96 -5.16 -0.57 9.11
N THR A 97 -4.43 -1.56 8.60
CA THR A 97 -4.45 -1.93 7.18
C THR A 97 -5.82 -2.46 6.76
N TYR A 98 -6.46 -3.25 7.62
CA TYR A 98 -7.82 -3.73 7.39
C TYR A 98 -8.84 -2.60 7.33
N TYR A 99 -8.78 -1.64 8.26
CA TYR A 99 -9.61 -0.43 8.20
C TYR A 99 -9.35 0.35 6.92
N ARG A 100 -8.07 0.58 6.58
CA ARG A 100 -7.67 1.31 5.38
C ARG A 100 -8.19 0.66 4.10
N LYS A 101 -8.18 -0.68 4.01
CA LYS A 101 -8.80 -1.43 2.91
C LYS A 101 -10.27 -1.08 2.75
N ALA A 102 -11.03 -1.13 3.84
CA ALA A 102 -12.45 -0.80 3.84
C ALA A 102 -12.71 0.67 3.50
N LEU A 103 -11.87 1.58 4.01
CA LEU A 103 -11.92 3.02 3.68
C LEU A 103 -11.74 3.26 2.18
N ILE A 104 -10.70 2.67 1.60
CA ILE A 104 -10.37 2.78 0.18
C ILE A 104 -11.58 2.33 -0.66
N MET A 105 -12.17 1.18 -0.34
CA MET A 105 -13.36 0.67 -1.02
C MET A 105 -14.58 1.60 -0.88
N HIS A 106 -14.81 2.13 0.33
CA HIS A 106 -15.89 3.06 0.59
C HIS A 106 -15.74 4.35 -0.24
N ILE A 107 -14.58 4.99 -0.19
CA ILE A 107 -14.31 6.25 -0.87
C ILE A 107 -14.35 6.07 -2.39
N ALA A 108 -13.76 5.00 -2.92
CA ALA A 108 -13.77 4.72 -4.35
C ALA A 108 -15.18 4.62 -4.92
N LYS A 109 -16.06 3.90 -4.22
CA LYS A 109 -17.48 3.79 -4.59
C LYS A 109 -18.21 5.12 -4.40
N LYS A 110 -18.00 5.81 -3.27
CA LYS A 110 -18.68 7.07 -2.94
C LYS A 110 -18.38 8.19 -3.93
N LEU A 111 -17.13 8.27 -4.39
CA LEU A 111 -16.66 9.35 -5.27
C LEU A 111 -16.61 8.98 -6.75
N ASP A 112 -16.87 7.71 -7.08
CA ASP A 112 -16.77 7.14 -8.41
C ASP A 112 -15.36 7.33 -8.99
N LEU A 113 -14.35 6.84 -8.25
CA LEU A 113 -12.94 7.04 -8.62
C LEU A 113 -12.53 6.27 -9.89
N GLU A 114 -13.25 5.20 -10.23
CA GLU A 114 -13.03 4.41 -11.45
C GLU A 114 -13.23 5.25 -12.71
N LYS A 115 -14.24 6.13 -12.73
CA LYS A 115 -14.47 7.10 -13.82
C LYS A 115 -13.21 7.90 -14.16
N TYR A 116 -12.50 8.40 -13.14
CA TYR A 116 -11.30 9.21 -13.32
C TYR A 116 -10.10 8.38 -13.79
N ASP A 117 -9.99 7.13 -13.31
CA ASP A 117 -8.94 6.21 -13.76
C ASP A 117 -9.11 5.84 -15.25
N ASP A 118 -10.35 5.58 -15.66
CA ASP A 118 -10.70 5.30 -17.05
C ASP A 118 -10.53 6.52 -17.95
N GLU A 119 -10.85 7.72 -17.47
CA GLU A 119 -10.62 8.94 -18.23
C GLU A 119 -9.13 9.13 -18.55
N LEU A 120 -8.25 8.92 -17.57
CA LEU A 120 -6.80 9.00 -17.78
C LEU A 120 -6.31 7.95 -18.79
N ALA A 121 -6.79 6.71 -18.67
CA ALA A 121 -6.41 5.65 -19.58
C ALA A 121 -6.85 5.88 -21.02
N ASN A 122 -8.00 6.52 -21.21
CA ASN A 122 -8.60 6.77 -22.51
C ASN A 122 -8.30 8.19 -23.05
N SER A 123 -7.38 8.93 -22.40
CA SER A 123 -6.97 10.28 -22.81
C SER A 123 -6.26 10.33 -24.18
N GLY A 124 -5.76 9.18 -24.67
CA GLY A 124 -4.93 9.11 -25.88
C GLY A 124 -3.47 9.54 -25.68
N LEU A 125 -3.08 9.87 -24.44
CA LEU A 125 -1.72 10.30 -24.10
C LEU A 125 -0.80 9.13 -23.67
N ASP A 126 -1.32 7.89 -23.63
CA ASP A 126 -0.60 6.67 -23.25
C ASP A 126 0.11 6.78 -21.88
N PHE A 127 -0.64 7.16 -20.83
CA PHE A 127 -0.09 7.19 -19.48
C PHE A 127 0.35 5.80 -19.03
N ILE A 128 1.56 5.70 -18.49
CA ILE A 128 2.11 4.45 -17.97
C ILE A 128 1.78 4.37 -16.48
N SER A 129 1.04 3.34 -16.09
CA SER A 129 0.83 3.03 -14.67
C SER A 129 2.13 2.48 -14.10
N HIS A 130 2.52 2.90 -12.90
CA HIS A 130 3.73 2.35 -12.30
C HIS A 130 3.49 0.87 -11.90
N PRO A 131 4.26 -0.09 -12.46
CA PRO A 131 3.98 -1.52 -12.29
C PRO A 131 4.18 -1.97 -10.84
N GLY A 132 5.04 -1.28 -10.10
CA GLY A 132 5.38 -1.58 -8.70
C GLY A 132 4.45 -1.01 -7.64
N ASP A 133 3.35 -0.33 -7.99
CA ASP A 133 2.45 0.39 -7.07
C ASP A 133 1.58 -0.49 -6.17
N SER A 134 2.07 -1.68 -5.84
CA SER A 134 1.52 -2.47 -4.73
C SER A 134 1.52 -1.68 -3.42
N TYR A 135 2.41 -0.70 -3.24
CA TYR A 135 2.63 0.01 -1.98
C TYR A 135 1.55 1.03 -1.57
N LEU A 136 0.52 1.28 -2.39
CA LEU A 136 -0.51 2.30 -2.10
C LEU A 136 -1.90 1.75 -1.81
N GLY A 137 -2.06 0.42 -1.71
CA GLY A 137 -3.30 -0.27 -1.30
C GLY A 137 -4.45 -0.15 -2.32
N ALA A 138 -4.72 1.05 -2.85
CA ALA A 138 -5.78 1.33 -3.81
C ALA A 138 -5.68 0.48 -5.08
N LYS A 139 -4.51 0.34 -5.70
CA LYS A 139 -4.30 -0.58 -6.83
C LYS A 139 -4.60 -2.03 -6.48
N TYR A 140 -4.26 -2.45 -5.25
CA TYR A 140 -4.48 -3.82 -4.78
C TYR A 140 -5.95 -4.09 -4.41
N TYR A 141 -6.66 -3.09 -3.88
CA TYR A 141 -8.04 -3.23 -3.41
C TYR A 141 -9.11 -2.85 -4.44
N LEU A 142 -8.79 -1.93 -5.36
CA LEU A 142 -9.73 -1.36 -6.33
C LEU A 142 -9.39 -1.68 -7.79
N GLY A 143 -8.15 -2.13 -8.07
CA GLY A 143 -7.70 -2.37 -9.44
C GLY A 143 -7.47 -1.10 -10.28
N THR A 144 -7.52 0.09 -9.68
CA THR A 144 -7.20 1.35 -10.37
C THR A 144 -5.73 1.41 -10.79
N ARG A 145 -5.46 2.04 -11.93
CA ARG A 145 -4.12 2.12 -12.54
C ARG A 145 -3.32 3.33 -12.07
N TYR A 146 -3.99 4.45 -11.85
CA TYR A 146 -3.38 5.75 -11.61
C TYR A 146 -3.92 6.42 -10.35
N VAL A 147 -5.23 6.27 -10.07
CA VAL A 147 -5.93 7.00 -8.99
C VAL A 147 -5.91 6.22 -7.68
N MET A 148 -5.67 6.90 -6.56
CA MET A 148 -5.51 6.26 -5.25
C MET A 148 -5.87 7.15 -4.06
N VAL A 149 -6.34 6.53 -2.96
CA VAL A 149 -6.52 7.20 -1.66
C VAL A 149 -5.29 6.94 -0.80
N ILE A 150 -4.66 7.99 -0.27
CA ILE A 150 -3.34 7.87 0.39
C ILE A 150 -3.33 8.23 1.88
N ASN A 151 -4.46 8.64 2.45
CA ASN A 151 -4.56 8.97 3.87
C ASN A 151 -3.99 7.86 4.77
N ILE A 152 -3.23 8.26 5.78
CA ILE A 152 -2.99 7.43 6.96
C ILE A 152 -4.30 7.33 7.75
N CYS A 153 -4.55 6.15 8.32
CA CYS A 153 -5.74 5.89 9.14
C CYS A 153 -5.34 5.82 10.61
N HIS A 154 -5.75 6.79 11.40
CA HIS A 154 -5.52 6.83 12.84
C HIS A 154 -6.62 6.06 13.58
N ILE A 155 -6.58 4.73 13.48
CA ILE A 155 -7.61 3.86 14.07
C ILE A 155 -7.66 3.95 15.59
N GLU A 156 -6.61 4.44 16.24
CA GLU A 156 -6.58 4.77 17.66
C GLU A 156 -7.66 5.80 18.05
N GLN A 157 -8.25 6.52 17.11
CA GLN A 157 -9.36 7.45 17.36
C GLN A 157 -10.73 6.78 17.43
N LEU A 158 -10.87 5.55 16.93
CA LEU A 158 -12.12 4.78 17.01
C LEU A 158 -12.49 4.51 18.47
N ASP A 159 -13.78 4.41 18.75
CA ASP A 159 -14.23 3.94 20.07
C ASP A 159 -13.94 2.44 20.28
N GLU A 160 -14.08 1.97 21.52
CA GLU A 160 -13.79 0.58 21.86
C GLU A 160 -14.69 -0.42 21.12
N THR A 161 -15.93 -0.03 20.78
CA THR A 161 -16.88 -0.91 20.09
C THR A 161 -16.45 -1.12 18.64
N ASP A 162 -16.06 -0.04 17.96
CA ASP A 162 -15.57 -0.07 16.58
C ASP A 162 -14.20 -0.79 16.48
N LEU A 163 -13.31 -0.60 17.46
CA LEU A 163 -12.05 -1.34 17.55
C LEU A 163 -12.27 -2.84 17.76
N GLU A 164 -13.21 -3.22 18.64
CA GLU A 164 -13.54 -4.62 18.90
C GLU A 164 -14.21 -5.28 17.70
N LEU A 165 -15.00 -4.55 16.91
CA LEU A 165 -15.54 -5.04 15.64
C LEU A 165 -14.42 -5.42 14.65
N ILE A 166 -13.36 -4.61 14.54
CA ILE A 166 -12.21 -4.95 13.71
C ILE A 166 -11.50 -6.18 14.27
N ARG A 167 -11.22 -6.18 15.58
CA ARG A 167 -10.50 -7.25 16.26
C ARG A 167 -11.20 -8.60 16.11
N ARG A 168 -12.49 -8.69 16.41
CA ARG A 168 -13.26 -9.94 16.32
C ARG A 168 -13.33 -10.47 14.88
N THR A 169 -13.43 -9.57 13.90
CA THR A 169 -13.48 -9.93 12.47
C THR A 169 -12.16 -10.60 12.05
N LEU A 170 -11.03 -10.02 12.45
CA LEU A 170 -9.70 -10.56 12.17
C LEU A 170 -9.40 -11.83 12.99
N GLN A 171 -9.82 -11.90 14.25
CA GLN A 171 -9.71 -13.11 15.07
C GLN A 171 -10.47 -14.31 14.48
N ALA A 172 -11.59 -14.05 13.81
CA ALA A 172 -12.34 -15.06 13.06
C ALA A 172 -11.67 -15.47 11.74
N GLY A 173 -10.50 -14.92 11.41
CA GLY A 173 -9.77 -15.17 10.16
C GLY A 173 -10.36 -14.46 8.94
N ASN A 174 -11.31 -13.54 9.13
CA ASN A 174 -11.96 -12.85 8.02
C ASN A 174 -11.18 -11.60 7.61
N THR A 175 -10.56 -11.68 6.43
CA THR A 175 -9.77 -10.58 5.84
C THR A 175 -10.56 -9.80 4.77
N GLY A 176 -11.79 -10.24 4.45
CA GLY A 176 -12.73 -9.53 3.59
C GLY A 176 -13.43 -8.39 4.34
N VAL A 177 -13.83 -7.33 3.63
CA VAL A 177 -14.62 -6.24 4.22
C VAL A 177 -16.07 -6.72 4.35
N THR A 178 -16.54 -6.89 5.59
CA THR A 178 -17.94 -7.25 5.87
C THR A 178 -18.84 -6.03 5.79
N ASP A 179 -20.16 -6.25 5.71
CA ASP A 179 -21.14 -5.15 5.71
C ASP A 179 -21.05 -4.31 6.99
N GLU A 180 -20.91 -4.95 8.17
CA GLU A 180 -20.74 -4.25 9.45
C GLU A 180 -19.49 -3.36 9.46
N VAL A 181 -18.37 -3.85 8.92
CA VAL A 181 -17.13 -3.07 8.82
C VAL A 181 -17.29 -1.92 7.83
N ALA A 182 -17.96 -2.16 6.70
CA ALA A 182 -18.23 -1.12 5.70
C ALA A 182 -19.11 0.01 6.28
N GLU A 183 -20.14 -0.34 7.07
CA GLU A 183 -21.00 0.62 7.77
C GLU A 183 -20.24 1.42 8.82
N MET A 184 -19.43 0.74 9.65
CA MET A 184 -18.59 1.38 10.66
C MET A 184 -17.62 2.38 10.01
N VAL A 185 -16.94 1.98 8.94
CA VAL A 185 -16.01 2.84 8.20
C VAL A 185 -16.73 4.04 7.60
N ALA A 186 -17.89 3.85 6.97
CA ALA A 186 -18.67 4.93 6.36
C ALA A 186 -19.00 6.06 7.36
N ARG A 187 -19.22 5.70 8.64
CA ARG A 187 -19.50 6.65 9.72
C ARG A 187 -18.25 7.27 10.33
N THR A 188 -17.15 6.53 10.44
CA THR A 188 -15.99 6.90 11.27
C THR A 188 -14.85 7.53 10.49
N TRP A 189 -14.78 7.29 9.17
CA TRP A 189 -13.61 7.69 8.39
C TRP A 189 -13.25 9.17 8.44
N PRO A 190 -14.19 10.15 8.51
CA PRO A 190 -13.80 11.56 8.57
C PRO A 190 -12.96 11.89 9.81
N GLU A 191 -13.16 11.15 10.90
CA GLU A 191 -12.38 11.31 12.12
C GLU A 191 -11.07 10.51 12.05
N VAL A 192 -11.10 9.31 11.49
CA VAL A 192 -9.92 8.43 11.42
C VAL A 192 -8.83 8.97 10.48
N ILE A 193 -9.18 9.78 9.46
CA ILE A 193 -8.16 10.41 8.60
C ILE A 193 -7.56 11.69 9.19
N LYS A 194 -8.14 12.23 10.27
CA LYS A 194 -7.65 13.47 10.91
C LYS A 194 -6.49 13.14 11.81
N TYR A 195 -5.41 13.90 11.76
CA TYR A 195 -4.43 13.88 12.85
C TYR A 195 -4.82 14.89 13.93
N ARG A 196 -4.93 14.46 15.19
CA ARG A 196 -5.35 15.30 16.34
C ARG A 196 -4.18 15.77 17.22
N ALA A 197 -3.10 16.28 16.62
CA ALA A 197 -2.20 17.15 17.37
C ALA A 197 -2.69 18.61 17.30
N ASP A 198 -2.05 19.52 18.03
CA ASP A 198 -2.23 20.97 17.95
C ASP A 198 -1.95 21.58 16.55
N GLU A 199 -1.80 20.75 15.52
CA GLU A 199 -1.46 21.12 14.14
C GLU A 199 -2.71 21.09 13.26
N GLU A 200 -3.09 22.25 12.70
CA GLU A 200 -4.23 22.39 11.77
C GLU A 200 -3.92 21.92 10.34
N VAL A 201 -2.67 21.58 10.05
CA VAL A 201 -2.16 21.30 8.70
C VAL A 201 -1.34 20.02 8.72
N THR A 202 -1.62 19.15 7.76
CA THR A 202 -0.79 18.00 7.42
C THR A 202 0.00 18.31 6.16
N TYR A 203 1.22 17.80 6.09
CA TYR A 203 2.08 17.93 4.94
C TYR A 203 2.23 16.57 4.26
N TYR A 204 2.22 16.52 2.94
CA TYR A 204 2.68 15.36 2.20
C TYR A 204 3.95 15.75 1.45
N GLU A 205 5.08 15.19 1.89
CA GLU A 205 6.37 15.33 1.25
C GLU A 205 6.61 14.15 0.33
N MET A 206 6.76 14.40 -0.97
CA MET A 206 7.27 13.39 -1.87
C MET A 206 8.79 13.28 -1.74
N LEU A 207 9.28 12.06 -1.60
CA LEU A 207 10.71 11.76 -1.54
C LEU A 207 11.45 12.39 -2.72
N ASN A 208 12.41 13.27 -2.39
CA ASN A 208 13.30 13.92 -3.35
C ASN A 208 12.59 14.82 -4.38
N LYS A 209 11.37 15.32 -4.09
CA LYS A 209 10.67 16.28 -4.97
C LYS A 209 10.17 17.49 -4.20
N THR A 210 10.47 18.67 -4.75
CA THR A 210 9.77 19.92 -4.46
C THR A 210 8.56 20.03 -5.40
N PRO A 211 7.41 20.57 -4.96
CA PRO A 211 7.14 21.21 -3.67
C PRO A 211 6.61 20.26 -2.58
N LEU A 212 6.68 20.72 -1.33
CA LEU A 212 5.94 20.15 -0.20
C LEU A 212 4.44 20.45 -0.40
N TYR A 213 3.60 19.43 -0.46
CA TYR A 213 2.16 19.63 -0.57
C TYR A 213 1.57 19.87 0.82
N LYS A 214 0.77 20.93 0.96
CA LYS A 214 0.16 21.34 2.22
C LYS A 214 -1.35 21.15 2.15
N PHE A 215 -1.90 20.41 3.08
CA PHE A 215 -3.32 20.11 3.13
C PHE A 215 -3.86 20.32 4.55
N PRO A 216 -5.14 20.68 4.71
CA PRO A 216 -5.80 20.59 6.00
C PRO A 216 -5.63 19.18 6.58
N ASN A 217 -5.42 19.07 7.90
CA ASN A 217 -5.21 17.76 8.54
C ASN A 217 -6.43 16.83 8.46
N ASN A 218 -7.59 17.37 8.11
CA ASN A 218 -8.84 16.66 7.91
C ASN A 218 -9.15 16.36 6.45
N ALA A 219 -8.22 16.60 5.53
CA ALA A 219 -8.47 16.42 4.11
C ALA A 219 -8.44 14.94 3.69
N LEU A 220 -9.40 14.54 2.86
CA LEU A 220 -9.30 13.33 2.08
C LEU A 220 -8.28 13.57 0.95
N VAL A 221 -7.23 12.76 0.89
CA VAL A 221 -6.12 12.96 -0.04
C VAL A 221 -6.12 11.87 -1.11
N ILE A 222 -6.22 12.32 -2.36
CA ILE A 222 -6.19 11.49 -3.57
C ILE A 222 -4.89 11.75 -4.32
N GLY A 223 -4.14 10.68 -4.59
CA GLY A 223 -2.96 10.70 -5.44
C GLY A 223 -3.27 10.28 -6.87
N ILE A 224 -2.55 10.84 -7.83
CA ILE A 224 -2.49 10.37 -9.22
C ILE A 224 -1.05 10.02 -9.56
N GLY A 225 -0.77 8.74 -9.73
CA GLY A 225 0.57 8.21 -9.99
C GLY A 225 0.76 7.81 -11.45
N THR A 226 1.79 8.35 -12.10
CA THR A 226 2.20 7.98 -13.47
C THR A 226 3.71 7.80 -13.57
N VAL A 227 4.19 7.17 -14.64
CA VAL A 227 5.63 7.02 -14.95
C VAL A 227 5.92 7.64 -16.30
N ARG A 228 7.09 8.25 -16.43
CA ARG A 228 7.59 8.68 -17.74
C ARG A 228 8.02 7.47 -18.58
N GLU A 229 7.98 7.63 -19.89
CA GLU A 229 8.54 6.63 -20.78
C GLU A 229 10.07 6.76 -20.85
N TYR A 230 10.79 5.69 -20.51
CA TYR A 230 12.25 5.64 -20.54
C TYR A 230 12.76 4.59 -21.53
N ASP A 231 13.83 4.91 -22.25
CA ASP A 231 14.55 3.96 -23.11
C ASP A 231 15.35 2.93 -22.30
N SER A 232 15.99 1.97 -22.97
CA SER A 232 16.81 0.94 -22.33
C SER A 232 18.07 1.47 -21.61
N ARG A 233 18.39 2.76 -21.78
CA ARG A 233 19.50 3.45 -21.14
C ARG A 233 19.03 4.37 -20.00
N GLY A 234 17.72 4.43 -19.73
CA GLY A 234 17.12 5.27 -18.69
C GLY A 234 16.92 6.72 -19.10
N ASN A 235 16.97 7.06 -20.40
CA ASN A 235 16.65 8.41 -20.88
C ASN A 235 15.16 8.51 -21.19
N VAL A 236 14.56 9.67 -20.94
CA VAL A 236 13.19 9.95 -21.38
C VAL A 236 13.11 9.85 -22.90
N VAL A 237 12.13 9.09 -23.40
CA VAL A 237 11.97 8.81 -24.83
C VAL A 237 11.55 10.05 -25.60
N ASP A 238 10.55 10.78 -25.12
CA ASP A 238 10.01 11.97 -25.77
C ASP A 238 9.65 13.05 -24.74
N TRP A 239 10.49 14.07 -24.63
CA TRP A 239 10.28 15.16 -23.69
C TRP A 239 9.07 16.02 -23.99
N ASP A 240 8.66 16.16 -25.25
CA ASP A 240 7.54 17.02 -25.59
C ASP A 240 6.21 16.32 -25.30
N LYS A 241 6.14 14.99 -25.56
CA LYS A 241 5.01 14.16 -25.10
C LYS A 241 4.90 14.14 -23.58
N GLU A 242 6.02 14.02 -22.85
CA GLU A 242 5.99 14.04 -21.38
C GLU A 242 5.57 15.41 -20.81
N LYS A 243 5.92 16.53 -21.48
CA LYS A 243 5.39 17.85 -21.10
C LYS A 243 3.89 17.97 -21.34
N GLU A 244 3.38 17.43 -22.45
CA GLU A 244 1.95 17.40 -22.74
C GLU A 244 1.19 16.60 -21.68
N LYS A 245 1.71 15.42 -21.30
CA LYS A 245 1.19 14.62 -20.18
C LYS A 245 1.18 15.40 -18.87
N ASP A 246 2.29 16.07 -18.54
CA ASP A 246 2.41 16.86 -17.31
C ASP A 246 1.39 18.01 -17.27
N ALA A 247 1.17 18.71 -18.39
CA ALA A 247 0.16 19.77 -18.50
C ALA A 247 -1.26 19.21 -18.37
N TYR A 248 -1.58 18.13 -19.07
CA TYR A 248 -2.88 17.45 -18.97
C TYR A 248 -3.19 17.04 -17.53
N LEU A 249 -2.23 16.44 -16.82
CA LEU A 249 -2.40 16.03 -15.43
C LEU A 249 -2.66 17.21 -14.50
N GLU A 250 -2.15 18.40 -14.79
CA GLU A 250 -2.43 19.61 -13.99
C GLU A 250 -3.89 20.02 -14.05
N ASP A 251 -4.40 20.11 -15.28
CA ASP A 251 -5.80 20.45 -15.55
C ASP A 251 -6.73 19.37 -15.02
N PHE A 252 -6.35 18.10 -15.20
CA PHE A 252 -7.08 16.94 -14.70
C PHE A 252 -7.21 16.96 -13.17
N CYS A 253 -6.08 17.11 -12.44
CA CYS A 253 -6.09 17.18 -10.97
C CYS A 253 -6.95 18.35 -10.47
N THR A 254 -6.84 19.52 -11.11
CA THR A 254 -7.60 20.72 -10.72
C THR A 254 -9.10 20.51 -10.88
N ARG A 255 -9.53 19.93 -12.01
CA ARG A 255 -10.94 19.60 -12.25
C ARG A 255 -11.44 18.53 -11.29
N MET A 256 -10.68 17.45 -11.11
CA MET A 256 -11.02 16.37 -10.19
C MET A 256 -11.17 16.91 -8.76
N GLU A 257 -10.23 17.72 -8.26
CA GLU A 257 -10.32 18.31 -6.92
C GLU A 257 -11.62 19.11 -6.77
N LYS A 258 -11.95 19.95 -7.76
CA LYS A 258 -13.19 20.74 -7.74
C LYS A 258 -14.43 19.84 -7.70
N GLU A 259 -14.54 18.89 -8.63
CA GLU A 259 -15.69 17.96 -8.71
C GLU A 259 -15.85 17.13 -7.43
N LEU A 260 -14.75 16.72 -6.80
CA LEU A 260 -14.78 15.93 -5.57
C LEU A 260 -15.14 16.76 -4.34
N ASN A 261 -14.67 18.01 -4.23
CA ASN A 261 -15.09 18.91 -3.15
C ASN A 261 -16.59 19.25 -3.24
N GLU A 262 -17.15 19.38 -4.45
CA GLU A 262 -18.60 19.57 -4.63
C GLU A 262 -19.43 18.38 -4.12
N LYS A 263 -18.85 17.16 -4.11
CA LYS A 263 -19.49 15.95 -3.55
C LYS A 263 -19.26 15.77 -2.05
N MET A 264 -18.36 16.55 -1.46
CA MET A 264 -17.86 16.36 -0.09
C MET A 264 -17.94 17.68 0.68
N GLU A 265 -19.13 18.01 1.15
CA GLU A 265 -19.42 19.31 1.78
C GLU A 265 -18.61 19.55 3.08
N ASP A 266 -18.48 18.52 3.92
CA ASP A 266 -17.88 18.65 5.27
C ASP A 266 -16.41 18.23 5.36
N VAL A 267 -15.85 17.65 4.29
CA VAL A 267 -14.49 17.11 4.29
C VAL A 267 -13.77 17.63 3.05
N PRO A 268 -12.73 18.47 3.20
CA PRO A 268 -11.99 18.96 2.05
C PRO A 268 -11.32 17.79 1.33
N VAL A 269 -11.39 17.80 0.00
CA VAL A 269 -10.68 16.84 -0.84
C VAL A 269 -9.46 17.51 -1.45
N LYS A 270 -8.33 16.80 -1.46
CA LYS A 270 -7.09 17.27 -2.05
C LYS A 270 -6.58 16.26 -3.06
N VAL A 271 -6.26 16.75 -4.26
CA VAL A 271 -5.77 15.92 -5.36
C VAL A 271 -4.40 16.41 -5.77
N PHE A 272 -3.43 15.51 -5.89
CA PHE A 272 -2.14 15.87 -6.46
C PHE A 272 -1.59 14.78 -7.38
N LYS A 273 -0.79 15.23 -8.35
CA LYS A 273 -0.08 14.36 -9.29
C LYS A 273 1.32 14.04 -8.77
N PHE A 274 1.78 12.85 -9.09
CA PHE A 274 3.17 12.49 -8.98
C PHE A 274 3.60 11.59 -10.13
N THR A 275 4.69 11.98 -10.76
CA THR A 275 5.27 11.25 -11.89
C THR A 275 6.61 10.70 -11.46
N VAL A 276 6.87 9.41 -11.65
CA VAL A 276 8.15 8.77 -11.33
C VAL A 276 9.02 8.65 -12.57
#